data_AF-A0A0K3BB54-F1
#
_entry.id   AF-A0A0K3BB54-F1
#
_cell.length_a   1.000
_cell.length_b   1.000
_cell.length_c   1.000
_cell.angle_alpha   90.00
_cell.angle_beta   90.00
_cell.angle_gamma   90.00
#
_symmetry.space_group_name_H-M   'P 1'
#
loop_
_entity.id
_entity.type
_entity.pdbx_description
1 polymer ?
#
loop_
_entity_poly.entity_id
_entity_poly.type
_entity_poly.pdbx_seq_one_letter_code
_entity_poly.pdbx_strand_id
1 'polypeptide(L)'
;MGKRLAALALSGAALVAMVGPATADPQQLGGGGDQAKPLIFGHRGASGYRPEHTLASYELAARMGADYIEPDLVSTKDGVLVARHENEIGGTTDVASRPEFTGRKTTKTIDGAPLTGWFTEDFTLAELKTLRATERIPEIRQRNTIYNKRFEVPTFQEVIDLTKRLSRDLHREIGIAPETKHPTYFQSIGKPLEPGLVRTLDRNGLNRQNAKVVVQSFEVTNLVALNRQLRVQLVQLTSAAGAPYDFIVKGDPRTYADIISPAGLRDVAKYADWLGPEKSQIIPRDPAGFLKAPTSLVSDAHKAGLKVVPYTFRNENNFLPADFRSSTVPAEYGNAFGEFEKYFATGVDGVFTDNTDTAVEARKNKQ
;
A
#
# COMPACT_ATOMS: atom_id res chain seq x y z
N MET A 1 -12.64 21.53 89.52
CA MET A 1 -12.26 21.09 90.89
C MET A 1 -11.99 19.59 90.81
N GLY A 2 -10.78 19.13 91.15
CA GLY A 2 -10.46 17.69 91.23
C GLY A 2 -9.36 17.18 90.30
N LYS A 3 -8.10 17.24 90.78
CA LYS A 3 -6.94 16.50 90.27
C LYS A 3 -6.96 15.05 90.77
N ARG A 4 -6.59 14.07 89.94
CA ARG A 4 -5.85 12.78 90.24
C ARG A 4 -5.32 12.28 88.88
N LEU A 5 -4.04 12.13 88.52
CA LEU A 5 -2.75 11.70 89.10
C LEU A 5 -2.60 10.18 89.36
N ALA A 6 -1.61 9.61 88.64
CA ALA A 6 -0.91 8.31 88.78
C ALA A 6 -1.60 7.05 88.18
N ALA A 7 -0.94 6.09 87.49
CA ALA A 7 0.48 5.72 87.48
C ALA A 7 0.91 4.86 86.25
N LEU A 8 2.19 5.00 85.87
CA LEU A 8 3.21 4.05 85.39
C LEU A 8 2.88 2.90 84.40
N ALA A 9 3.63 2.84 83.29
CA ALA A 9 4.79 1.93 83.15
C ALA A 9 5.68 2.33 81.95
N LEU A 10 6.99 2.46 82.21
CA LEU A 10 8.04 2.59 81.20
C LEU A 10 8.40 1.20 80.66
N SER A 11 8.60 1.11 79.35
CA SER A 11 9.59 0.20 78.76
C SER A 11 10.22 0.90 77.55
N GLY A 12 11.51 1.18 77.66
CA GLY A 12 12.31 1.78 76.60
C GLY A 12 12.71 0.75 75.55
N ALA A 13 12.81 1.20 74.31
CA ALA A 13 13.64 0.59 73.28
C ALA A 13 14.09 1.70 72.32
N ALA A 14 15.40 1.90 72.25
CA ALA A 14 16.05 2.78 71.30
C ALA A 14 15.91 2.21 69.87
N LEU A 15 15.32 2.97 68.95
CA LEU A 15 15.36 2.67 67.53
C LEU A 15 16.66 3.24 66.95
N VAL A 16 17.63 2.35 66.76
CA VAL A 16 18.76 2.55 65.84
C VAL A 16 18.19 2.39 64.42
N ALA A 17 18.13 3.49 63.66
CA ALA A 17 17.84 3.44 62.23
C ALA A 17 19.04 2.84 61.49
N MET A 18 18.96 1.55 61.17
CA MET A 18 19.87 0.91 60.22
C MET A 18 19.54 1.44 58.82
N VAL A 19 20.46 2.23 58.24
CA VAL A 19 20.46 2.55 56.81
C VAL A 19 20.85 1.27 56.07
N GLY A 20 19.86 0.56 55.53
CA GLY A 20 20.10 -0.54 54.60
C GLY A 20 20.57 0.01 53.25
N PRO A 21 21.42 -0.73 52.51
CA PRO A 21 21.81 -0.31 51.17
C PRO A 21 20.56 -0.32 50.27
N ALA A 22 20.29 0.82 49.63
CA ALA A 22 19.30 0.89 48.57
C ALA A 22 19.76 0.00 47.42
N THR A 23 19.24 -1.21 47.34
CA THR A 23 19.27 -1.98 46.10
C THR A 23 18.38 -1.26 45.11
N ALA A 24 19.00 -0.54 44.18
CA ALA A 24 18.31 0.00 43.02
C ALA A 24 17.75 -1.19 42.23
N ASP A 25 16.42 -1.34 42.26
CA ASP A 25 15.71 -2.15 41.29
C ASP A 25 16.11 -1.65 39.90
N PRO A 26 16.64 -2.49 39.00
CA PRO A 26 16.74 -2.14 37.61
C PRO A 26 15.30 -1.95 37.13
N GLN A 27 14.91 -0.69 36.89
CA GLN A 27 13.71 -0.39 36.13
C GLN A 27 13.71 -1.27 34.90
N GLN A 28 12.77 -2.23 34.87
CA GLN A 28 12.34 -2.88 33.65
C GLN A 28 11.99 -1.76 32.66
N LEU A 29 12.85 -1.59 31.66
CA LEU A 29 12.53 -0.87 30.45
C LEU A 29 11.43 -1.65 29.72
N GLY A 30 10.19 -1.48 30.18
CA GLY A 30 8.98 -1.89 29.48
C GLY A 30 8.77 -0.99 28.28
N GLY A 31 9.53 -1.24 27.21
CA GLY A 31 9.34 -0.64 25.89
C GLY A 31 8.09 -1.21 25.22
N GLY A 32 6.92 -0.93 25.77
CA GLY A 32 5.64 -1.08 25.07
C GLY A 32 5.31 0.25 24.40
N GLY A 33 6.02 0.57 23.31
CA GLY A 33 5.63 1.68 22.46
C GLY A 33 4.23 1.39 21.95
N ASP A 34 3.29 2.30 22.20
CA ASP A 34 1.94 2.29 21.65
C ASP A 34 2.07 2.11 20.13
N GLN A 35 1.87 0.88 19.63
CA GLN A 35 2.12 0.59 18.23
C GLN A 35 1.13 1.40 17.42
N ALA A 36 1.65 2.35 16.65
CA ALA A 36 0.83 3.21 15.82
C ALA A 36 -0.11 2.33 14.98
N LYS A 37 -1.40 2.66 15.05
CA LYS A 37 -2.48 1.94 14.34
C LYS A 37 -2.12 1.77 12.85
N PRO A 38 -2.13 0.54 12.29
CA PRO A 38 -1.78 0.32 10.90
C PRO A 38 -2.61 1.16 9.93
N LEU A 39 -1.97 1.72 8.90
CA LEU A 39 -2.62 2.52 7.88
C LEU A 39 -3.32 1.62 6.85
N ILE A 40 -4.53 2.02 6.42
CA ILE A 40 -5.28 1.29 5.39
C ILE A 40 -5.16 2.03 4.06
N PHE A 41 -4.57 1.37 3.07
CA PHE A 41 -4.46 1.85 1.71
C PHE A 41 -5.53 1.14 0.86
N GLY A 42 -6.50 1.91 0.35
CA GLY A 42 -7.49 1.41 -0.60
C GLY A 42 -6.84 1.14 -1.94
N HIS A 43 -6.44 -0.11 -2.18
CA HIS A 43 -5.70 -0.55 -3.36
C HIS A 43 -6.59 -0.46 -4.60
N ARG A 44 -6.24 0.48 -5.48
CA ARG A 44 -7.06 0.89 -6.64
C ARG A 44 -8.45 1.37 -6.24
N GLY A 45 -8.57 1.90 -5.01
CA GLY A 45 -9.81 2.21 -4.31
C GLY A 45 -10.37 1.00 -3.57
N ALA A 46 -11.69 0.85 -3.55
CA ALA A 46 -12.39 -0.30 -2.99
C ALA A 46 -12.68 -1.31 -4.11
N SER A 47 -11.61 -1.81 -4.74
CA SER A 47 -11.67 -2.60 -5.97
C SER A 47 -12.37 -3.96 -5.81
N GLY A 48 -12.54 -4.44 -4.57
CA GLY A 48 -13.39 -5.58 -4.24
C GLY A 48 -14.89 -5.33 -4.48
N TYR A 49 -15.31 -4.07 -4.64
CA TYR A 49 -16.70 -3.67 -4.73
C TYR A 49 -17.03 -2.79 -5.95
N ARG A 50 -16.04 -2.21 -6.61
CA ARG A 50 -16.19 -1.40 -7.83
C ARG A 50 -15.04 -1.69 -8.79
N PRO A 51 -15.24 -1.51 -10.12
CA PRO A 51 -14.14 -1.58 -11.07
C PRO A 51 -12.98 -0.68 -10.62
N GLU A 52 -11.78 -1.27 -10.60
CA GLU A 52 -10.57 -0.62 -10.11
C GLU A 52 -10.22 0.66 -10.87
N HIS A 53 -9.49 1.56 -10.21
CA HIS A 53 -9.09 2.86 -10.76
C HIS A 53 -10.23 3.68 -11.37
N THR A 54 -11.37 3.71 -10.68
CA THR A 54 -12.46 4.62 -10.99
C THR A 54 -12.63 5.60 -9.84
N LEU A 55 -13.10 6.83 -10.12
CA LEU A 55 -13.42 7.77 -9.05
C LEU A 55 -14.44 7.19 -8.05
N ALA A 56 -15.36 6.33 -8.52
CA ALA A 56 -16.31 5.63 -7.66
C ALA A 56 -15.64 4.61 -6.72
N SER A 57 -14.64 3.86 -7.20
CA SER A 57 -13.85 2.95 -6.36
C SER A 57 -13.08 3.73 -5.28
N TYR A 58 -12.45 4.83 -5.65
CA TYR A 58 -11.72 5.70 -4.72
C TYR A 58 -12.62 6.35 -3.68
N GLU A 59 -13.75 6.89 -4.10
CA GLU A 59 -14.73 7.49 -3.20
C GLU A 59 -15.25 6.46 -2.19
N LEU A 60 -15.56 5.24 -2.65
CA LEU A 60 -16.01 4.18 -1.77
C LEU A 60 -14.96 3.79 -0.72
N ALA A 61 -13.69 3.63 -1.12
CA ALA A 61 -12.60 3.35 -0.16
C ALA A 61 -12.47 4.45 0.90
N ALA A 62 -12.48 5.72 0.49
CA ALA A 62 -12.41 6.82 1.43
C ALA A 62 -13.62 6.81 2.39
N ARG A 63 -14.84 6.58 1.90
CA ARG A 63 -16.04 6.49 2.75
C ARG A 63 -16.02 5.28 3.69
N MET A 64 -15.37 4.18 3.29
CA MET A 64 -15.16 2.98 4.13
C MET A 64 -14.06 3.16 5.18
N GLY A 65 -13.31 4.26 5.16
CA GLY A 65 -12.31 4.57 6.18
C GLY A 65 -10.86 4.34 5.78
N ALA A 66 -10.55 4.21 4.48
CA ALA A 66 -9.16 4.19 4.00
C ALA A 66 -8.41 5.46 4.43
N ASP A 67 -7.16 5.32 4.87
CA ASP A 67 -6.28 6.45 5.17
C ASP A 67 -5.68 7.06 3.91
N TYR A 68 -5.45 6.21 2.90
CA TYR A 68 -4.94 6.57 1.58
C TYR A 68 -5.77 5.88 0.49
N ILE A 69 -5.93 6.55 -0.65
CA ILE A 69 -6.33 5.89 -1.91
C ILE A 69 -5.12 5.72 -2.82
N GLU A 70 -5.07 4.62 -3.55
CA GLU A 70 -3.89 4.22 -4.33
C GLU A 70 -4.20 4.29 -5.85
N PRO A 71 -3.62 5.26 -6.58
CA PRO A 71 -3.66 5.28 -8.04
C PRO A 71 -2.35 4.82 -8.70
N ASP A 72 -2.44 3.75 -9.48
CA ASP A 72 -1.43 3.40 -10.49
C ASP A 72 -1.44 4.38 -11.66
N LEU A 73 -0.28 4.89 -12.07
CA LEU A 73 -0.15 5.93 -13.08
C LEU A 73 0.57 5.43 -14.33
N VAL A 74 -0.06 5.68 -15.47
CA VAL A 74 0.48 5.50 -16.84
C VAL A 74 0.24 6.76 -17.66
N SER A 75 0.96 6.93 -18.77
CA SER A 75 0.83 8.11 -19.64
C SER A 75 -0.08 7.85 -20.84
N THR A 76 -0.83 8.89 -21.22
CA THR A 76 -1.52 8.98 -22.52
C THR A 76 -0.56 9.41 -23.64
N LYS A 77 -1.04 9.37 -24.90
CA LYS A 77 -0.32 9.86 -26.09
C LYS A 77 0.09 11.33 -25.95
N ASP A 78 -0.79 12.15 -25.40
CA ASP A 78 -0.62 13.60 -25.18
C ASP A 78 -0.01 13.94 -23.80
N GLY A 79 0.55 12.96 -23.10
CA GLY A 79 1.40 13.19 -21.92
C GLY A 79 0.64 13.47 -20.61
N VAL A 80 -0.64 13.08 -20.54
CA VAL A 80 -1.44 13.17 -19.31
C VAL A 80 -1.28 11.88 -18.51
N LEU A 81 -1.13 12.00 -17.20
CA LEU A 81 -1.14 10.84 -16.31
C LEU A 81 -2.57 10.42 -15.99
N VAL A 82 -2.87 9.15 -16.24
CA VAL A 82 -4.17 8.53 -15.96
C VAL A 82 -4.02 7.38 -14.99
N ALA A 83 -5.06 7.15 -14.19
CA ALA A 83 -5.10 6.12 -13.17
C ALA A 83 -5.45 4.77 -13.81
N ARG A 84 -4.48 3.86 -13.97
CA ARG A 84 -4.63 2.51 -14.52
C ARG A 84 -3.46 1.61 -14.08
N HIS A 85 -3.76 0.38 -13.64
CA HIS A 85 -2.74 -0.59 -13.22
C HIS A 85 -1.77 -1.03 -14.33
N GLU A 86 -2.26 -1.24 -15.54
CA GLU A 86 -1.46 -1.57 -16.72
C GLU A 86 -1.70 -0.52 -17.79
N ASN A 87 -0.71 -0.28 -18.66
CA ASN A 87 -0.92 0.54 -19.84
C ASN A 87 -1.75 -0.18 -20.91
N GLU A 88 -1.77 -1.52 -20.92
CA GLU A 88 -2.75 -2.29 -21.70
C GLU A 88 -4.14 -2.23 -21.06
N ILE A 89 -5.15 -1.83 -21.83
CA ILE A 89 -6.50 -1.50 -21.34
C ILE A 89 -7.61 -2.38 -21.92
N GLY A 90 -7.29 -3.41 -22.68
CA GLY A 90 -8.24 -4.32 -23.32
C GLY A 90 -9.06 -5.15 -22.32
N GLY A 91 -8.46 -5.57 -21.21
CA GLY A 91 -9.15 -6.37 -20.18
C GLY A 91 -9.95 -5.57 -19.14
N THR A 92 -9.94 -4.24 -19.23
CA THR A 92 -10.31 -3.35 -18.11
C THR A 92 -11.03 -2.08 -18.56
N THR A 93 -11.26 -1.96 -19.85
CA THR A 93 -12.13 -0.97 -20.47
C THR A 93 -12.96 -1.66 -21.54
N ASP A 94 -13.93 -0.93 -22.10
CA ASP A 94 -14.73 -1.42 -23.22
C ASP A 94 -14.06 -1.25 -24.60
N VAL A 95 -12.76 -0.88 -24.67
CA VAL A 95 -12.03 -0.58 -25.91
C VAL A 95 -12.11 -1.69 -26.96
N ALA A 96 -12.07 -2.96 -26.53
CA ALA A 96 -12.17 -4.10 -27.43
C ALA A 96 -13.54 -4.19 -28.16
N SER A 97 -14.56 -3.50 -27.64
CA SER A 97 -15.91 -3.41 -28.23
C SER A 97 -16.16 -2.09 -28.98
N ARG A 98 -15.13 -1.25 -29.17
CA ARG A 98 -15.22 0.05 -29.86
C ARG A 98 -14.70 -0.06 -31.30
N PRO A 99 -15.57 -0.08 -32.34
CA PRO A 99 -15.15 -0.26 -33.72
C PRO A 99 -14.09 0.74 -34.18
N GLU A 100 -14.20 2.00 -33.77
CA GLU A 100 -13.28 3.09 -34.10
C GLU A 100 -11.85 2.90 -33.59
N PHE A 101 -11.65 2.01 -32.60
CA PHE A 101 -10.34 1.70 -32.04
C PHE A 101 -9.81 0.31 -32.41
N THR A 102 -10.52 -0.45 -33.25
CA THR A 102 -10.08 -1.79 -33.69
C THR A 102 -8.66 -1.76 -34.28
N GLY A 103 -8.37 -0.76 -35.12
CA GLY A 103 -7.05 -0.60 -35.75
C GLY A 103 -5.92 -0.13 -34.82
N ARG A 104 -6.22 0.14 -33.53
CA ARG A 104 -5.22 0.51 -32.51
C ARG A 104 -4.67 -0.69 -31.75
N LYS A 105 -5.20 -1.90 -31.96
CA LYS A 105 -4.67 -3.12 -31.35
C LYS A 105 -3.28 -3.40 -31.91
N THR A 106 -2.29 -3.56 -31.04
CA THR A 106 -0.90 -3.79 -31.44
C THR A 106 -0.19 -4.70 -30.45
N THR A 107 1.04 -5.09 -30.75
CA THR A 107 1.93 -5.83 -29.84
C THR A 107 3.09 -4.94 -29.42
N LYS A 108 3.34 -4.85 -28.11
CA LYS A 108 4.47 -4.13 -27.53
C LYS A 108 5.22 -5.01 -26.56
N THR A 109 6.50 -4.72 -26.32
CA THR A 109 7.27 -5.39 -25.27
C THR A 109 7.23 -4.53 -24.02
N ILE A 110 6.53 -5.00 -22.98
CA ILE A 110 6.44 -4.35 -21.67
C ILE A 110 7.21 -5.21 -20.69
N ASP A 111 8.20 -4.63 -20.02
CA ASP A 111 9.06 -5.30 -19.05
C ASP A 111 9.68 -6.62 -19.57
N GLY A 112 10.08 -6.63 -20.84
CA GLY A 112 10.71 -7.78 -21.50
C GLY A 112 9.72 -8.85 -22.01
N ALA A 113 8.41 -8.68 -21.79
CA ALA A 113 7.38 -9.59 -22.26
C ALA A 113 6.54 -8.99 -23.41
N PRO A 114 6.27 -9.75 -24.48
CA PRO A 114 5.35 -9.30 -25.52
C PRO A 114 3.91 -9.30 -24.99
N LEU A 115 3.23 -8.17 -25.13
CA LEU A 115 1.83 -7.98 -24.78
C LEU A 115 1.07 -7.48 -26.01
N THR A 116 -0.09 -8.06 -26.29
CA THR A 116 -0.93 -7.68 -27.43
C THR A 116 -2.26 -7.13 -26.95
N GLY A 117 -2.59 -5.90 -27.34
CA GLY A 117 -3.75 -5.21 -26.81
C GLY A 117 -3.84 -3.75 -27.27
N TRP A 118 -4.49 -2.93 -26.46
CA TRP A 118 -4.63 -1.49 -26.67
C TRP A 118 -3.93 -0.77 -25.54
N PHE A 119 -3.08 0.20 -25.86
CA PHE A 119 -2.19 0.80 -24.86
C PHE A 119 -2.48 2.28 -24.64
N THR A 120 -2.50 2.75 -23.39
CA THR A 120 -2.85 4.14 -23.05
C THR A 120 -2.04 5.18 -23.82
N GLU A 121 -0.76 4.91 -24.08
CA GLU A 121 0.13 5.81 -24.81
C GLU A 121 -0.19 5.96 -26.31
N ASP A 122 -1.12 5.15 -26.85
CA ASP A 122 -1.61 5.27 -28.23
C ASP A 122 -2.87 6.13 -28.34
N PHE A 123 -3.47 6.52 -27.22
CA PHE A 123 -4.70 7.31 -27.13
C PHE A 123 -4.42 8.68 -26.51
N THR A 124 -5.02 9.72 -27.07
CA THR A 124 -5.13 11.01 -26.39
C THR A 124 -6.04 10.90 -25.16
N LEU A 125 -5.93 11.84 -24.22
CA LEU A 125 -6.84 11.88 -23.08
C LEU A 125 -8.30 11.97 -23.54
N ALA A 126 -8.57 12.79 -24.56
CA ALA A 126 -9.91 12.96 -25.11
C ALA A 126 -10.50 11.64 -25.62
N GLU A 127 -9.72 10.84 -26.33
CA GLU A 127 -10.13 9.50 -26.77
C GLU A 127 -10.34 8.57 -25.56
N LEU A 128 -9.40 8.51 -24.61
CA LEU A 128 -9.54 7.65 -23.41
C LEU A 128 -10.77 7.99 -22.57
N LYS A 129 -11.15 9.27 -22.49
CA LYS A 129 -12.34 9.72 -21.77
C LYS A 129 -13.65 9.23 -22.40
N THR A 130 -13.64 8.78 -23.65
CA THR A 130 -14.80 8.11 -24.27
C THR A 130 -14.98 6.66 -23.84
N LEU A 131 -13.91 6.02 -23.38
CA LEU A 131 -13.93 4.63 -22.93
C LEU A 131 -14.56 4.52 -21.54
N ARG A 132 -15.01 3.31 -21.21
CA ARG A 132 -15.61 3.03 -19.90
C ARG A 132 -14.96 1.82 -19.26
N ALA A 133 -14.66 1.94 -17.96
CA ALA A 133 -14.01 0.90 -17.18
C ALA A 133 -14.88 -0.36 -17.05
N THR A 134 -14.21 -1.51 -16.99
CA THR A 134 -14.81 -2.83 -16.76
C THR A 134 -14.07 -3.57 -15.66
N GLU A 135 -14.75 -4.49 -14.98
CA GLU A 135 -14.15 -5.39 -14.00
C GLU A 135 -13.07 -6.27 -14.66
N ARG A 136 -11.88 -6.34 -14.05
CA ARG A 136 -10.70 -7.04 -14.59
C ARG A 136 -10.72 -8.56 -14.36
N ILE A 137 -11.43 -9.02 -13.33
CA ILE A 137 -11.54 -10.44 -12.95
C ILE A 137 -13.01 -10.85 -12.80
N PRO A 138 -13.82 -10.76 -13.87
CA PRO A 138 -15.27 -10.93 -13.80
C PRO A 138 -15.71 -12.29 -13.25
N GLU A 139 -14.91 -13.34 -13.46
CA GLU A 139 -15.17 -14.69 -12.94
C GLU A 139 -15.04 -14.80 -11.41
N ILE A 140 -14.24 -13.91 -10.79
CA ILE A 140 -14.08 -13.84 -9.33
C ILE A 140 -15.00 -12.76 -8.74
N ARG A 141 -15.15 -11.63 -9.44
CA ARG A 141 -15.90 -10.45 -8.99
C ARG A 141 -17.17 -10.22 -9.80
N GLN A 142 -18.01 -11.23 -9.93
CA GLN A 142 -19.25 -11.12 -10.70
C GLN A 142 -20.12 -9.93 -10.21
N ARG A 143 -20.15 -9.65 -8.90
CA ARG A 143 -20.87 -8.50 -8.34
C ARG A 143 -20.38 -7.14 -8.83
N ASN A 144 -19.12 -7.02 -9.24
CA ASN A 144 -18.59 -5.78 -9.81
C ASN A 144 -19.02 -5.58 -11.28
N THR A 145 -19.35 -6.65 -12.00
CA THR A 145 -19.71 -6.57 -13.43
C THR A 145 -20.98 -5.76 -13.68
N ILE A 146 -21.85 -5.58 -12.67
CA ILE A 146 -23.02 -4.69 -12.74
C ILE A 146 -22.64 -3.22 -12.99
N TYR A 147 -21.40 -2.84 -12.66
CA TYR A 147 -20.85 -1.51 -12.87
C TYR A 147 -20.03 -1.40 -14.16
N ASN A 148 -19.94 -2.46 -14.96
CA ASN A 148 -19.25 -2.40 -16.24
C ASN A 148 -19.82 -1.27 -17.10
N LYS A 149 -18.89 -0.55 -17.73
CA LYS A 149 -19.18 0.56 -18.65
C LYS A 149 -19.83 1.79 -18.00
N ARG A 150 -19.83 1.91 -16.67
CA ARG A 150 -20.43 3.04 -15.94
C ARG A 150 -19.48 4.21 -15.71
N PHE A 151 -18.19 3.93 -15.57
CA PHE A 151 -17.22 4.92 -15.10
C PHE A 151 -16.13 5.19 -16.13
N GLU A 152 -15.63 6.42 -16.13
CA GLU A 152 -14.51 6.85 -16.98
C GLU A 152 -13.16 6.49 -16.37
N VAL A 153 -12.11 6.51 -17.20
CA VAL A 153 -10.72 6.48 -16.75
C VAL A 153 -10.38 7.83 -16.11
N PRO A 154 -9.97 7.89 -14.83
CA PRO A 154 -9.56 9.13 -14.17
C PRO A 154 -8.16 9.57 -14.60
N THR A 155 -7.95 10.88 -14.65
CA THR A 155 -6.62 11.50 -14.63
C THR A 155 -6.10 11.58 -13.20
N PHE A 156 -4.78 11.71 -13.04
CA PHE A 156 -4.20 11.92 -11.71
C PHE A 156 -4.70 13.21 -11.04
N GLN A 157 -4.95 14.27 -11.82
CA GLN A 157 -5.52 15.52 -11.30
C GLN A 157 -6.93 15.29 -10.73
N GLU A 158 -7.80 14.56 -11.42
CA GLU A 158 -9.15 14.26 -10.93
C GLU A 158 -9.12 13.42 -9.65
N VAL A 159 -8.14 12.52 -9.50
CA VAL A 159 -7.94 11.77 -8.25
C VAL A 159 -7.53 12.70 -7.10
N ILE A 160 -6.65 13.67 -7.33
CA ILE A 160 -6.30 14.70 -6.32
C ILE A 160 -7.51 15.58 -5.96
N ASP A 161 -8.29 16.00 -6.96
CA ASP A 161 -9.47 16.83 -6.73
C ASP A 161 -10.52 16.07 -5.91
N LEU A 162 -10.67 14.76 -6.19
CA LEU A 162 -11.50 13.86 -5.41
C LEU A 162 -11.04 13.77 -3.95
N THR A 163 -9.75 13.56 -3.67
CA THR A 163 -9.27 13.46 -2.27
C THR A 163 -9.41 14.76 -1.52
N LYS A 164 -9.16 15.91 -2.16
CA LYS A 164 -9.40 17.24 -1.58
C LYS A 164 -10.88 17.42 -1.22
N ARG A 165 -11.80 17.02 -2.09
CA ARG A 165 -13.24 17.07 -1.83
C ARG A 165 -13.62 16.15 -0.67
N LEU A 166 -13.25 14.87 -0.74
CA LEU A 166 -13.58 13.89 0.29
C LEU A 166 -12.97 14.23 1.65
N SER A 167 -11.80 14.86 1.68
CA SER A 167 -11.20 15.29 2.94
C SER A 167 -12.04 16.34 3.66
N ARG A 168 -12.69 17.24 2.90
CA ARG A 168 -13.65 18.20 3.45
C ARG A 168 -14.95 17.50 3.86
N ASP A 169 -15.50 16.68 2.97
CA ASP A 169 -16.79 16.00 3.19
C ASP A 169 -16.76 15.03 4.38
N LEU A 170 -15.62 14.38 4.62
CA LEU A 170 -15.44 13.38 5.69
C LEU A 170 -14.76 13.94 6.93
N HIS A 171 -14.44 15.25 6.95
CA HIS A 171 -13.75 15.92 8.05
C HIS A 171 -12.46 15.21 8.51
N ARG A 172 -11.71 14.62 7.56
CA ARG A 172 -10.43 13.95 7.81
C ARG A 172 -9.56 13.99 6.57
N GLU A 173 -8.25 14.14 6.73
CA GLU A 173 -7.35 14.17 5.56
C GLU A 173 -7.22 12.78 4.92
N ILE A 174 -7.64 12.67 3.66
CA ILE A 174 -7.48 11.48 2.81
C ILE A 174 -6.17 11.60 2.04
N GLY A 175 -5.25 10.67 2.26
CA GLY A 175 -3.99 10.63 1.53
C GLY A 175 -4.11 10.03 0.13
N ILE A 176 -3.08 10.22 -0.68
CA ILE A 176 -2.90 9.55 -1.97
C ILE A 176 -1.59 8.76 -2.00
N ALA A 177 -1.61 7.59 -2.62
CA ALA A 177 -0.44 6.73 -2.73
C ALA A 177 -0.15 6.38 -4.21
N PRO A 178 0.29 7.32 -5.05
CA PRO A 178 0.44 7.06 -6.48
C PRO A 178 1.62 6.11 -6.80
N GLU A 179 1.37 5.08 -7.61
CA GLU A 179 2.39 4.22 -8.20
C GLU A 179 2.78 4.70 -9.61
N THR A 180 4.07 4.74 -9.95
CA THR A 180 4.50 4.86 -11.36
C THR A 180 4.67 3.48 -11.99
N LYS A 181 3.89 3.16 -13.03
CA LYS A 181 3.92 1.87 -13.75
C LYS A 181 4.89 1.87 -14.92
N HIS A 182 5.70 0.82 -15.04
CA HIS A 182 6.69 0.64 -16.10
C HIS A 182 7.53 1.89 -16.44
N PRO A 183 8.13 2.61 -15.46
CA PRO A 183 8.92 3.81 -15.75
C PRO A 183 9.95 3.63 -16.86
N THR A 184 10.70 2.52 -16.87
CA THR A 184 11.71 2.24 -17.90
C THR A 184 11.09 2.12 -19.28
N TYR A 185 9.95 1.45 -19.42
CA TYR A 185 9.22 1.37 -20.69
C TYR A 185 8.78 2.76 -21.17
N PHE A 186 8.10 3.52 -20.31
CA PHE A 186 7.59 4.84 -20.64
C PHE A 186 8.71 5.84 -21.00
N GLN A 187 9.85 5.76 -20.32
CA GLN A 187 11.05 6.52 -20.67
C GLN A 187 11.57 6.14 -22.07
N SER A 188 11.62 4.84 -22.41
CA SER A 188 12.13 4.36 -23.71
C SER A 188 11.34 4.86 -24.93
N ILE A 189 10.06 5.19 -24.74
CA ILE A 189 9.18 5.73 -25.78
C ILE A 189 9.01 7.26 -25.70
N GLY A 190 9.84 7.94 -24.91
CA GLY A 190 9.80 9.41 -24.76
C GLY A 190 8.59 9.94 -24.00
N LYS A 191 8.01 9.15 -23.09
CA LYS A 191 6.84 9.51 -22.27
C LYS A 191 7.08 9.28 -20.76
N PRO A 192 8.17 9.81 -20.18
CA PRO A 192 8.48 9.59 -18.76
C PRO A 192 7.33 10.06 -17.86
N LEU A 193 7.04 9.28 -16.81
CA LEU A 193 5.92 9.55 -15.90
C LEU A 193 6.28 10.58 -14.84
N GLU A 194 7.52 10.55 -14.38
CA GLU A 194 8.05 11.28 -13.22
C GLU A 194 7.90 12.79 -13.36
N PRO A 195 8.23 13.42 -14.52
CA PRO A 195 8.03 14.86 -14.66
C PRO A 195 6.55 15.26 -14.56
N GLY A 196 5.64 14.43 -15.07
CA GLY A 196 4.20 14.64 -14.96
C GLY A 196 3.71 14.52 -13.52
N LEU A 197 4.23 13.54 -12.78
CA LEU A 197 3.92 13.30 -11.37
C LEU A 197 4.37 14.49 -10.51
N VAL A 198 5.64 14.87 -10.60
CA VAL A 198 6.23 15.98 -9.83
C VAL A 198 5.47 17.28 -10.11
N ARG A 199 5.28 17.65 -11.39
CA ARG A 199 4.53 18.87 -11.75
C ARG A 199 3.10 18.87 -11.19
N THR A 200 2.43 17.72 -11.22
CA THR A 200 1.06 17.63 -10.73
C THR A 200 1.00 17.77 -9.21
N LEU A 201 1.95 17.18 -8.47
CA LEU A 201 2.06 17.35 -7.03
C LEU A 201 2.42 18.80 -6.64
N ASP A 202 3.39 19.42 -7.33
CA ASP A 202 3.80 20.81 -7.11
C ASP A 202 2.62 21.78 -7.30
N ARG A 203 1.93 21.69 -8.45
CA ARG A 203 0.78 22.54 -8.78
C ARG A 203 -0.34 22.44 -7.75
N ASN A 204 -0.46 21.29 -7.09
CA ASN A 204 -1.49 21.05 -6.09
C ASN A 204 -1.04 21.37 -4.65
N GLY A 205 0.20 21.84 -4.44
CA GLY A 205 0.76 22.12 -3.11
C GLY A 205 1.01 20.86 -2.28
N LEU A 206 1.15 19.70 -2.93
CA LEU A 206 1.32 18.40 -2.30
C LEU A 206 2.78 17.95 -2.23
N ASN A 207 3.68 18.54 -3.02
CA ASN A 207 5.11 18.27 -2.93
C ASN A 207 5.78 19.04 -1.78
N ARG A 208 5.42 18.69 -0.55
CA ARG A 208 5.93 19.33 0.67
C ARG A 208 6.04 18.32 1.79
N GLN A 209 6.92 18.64 2.75
CA GLN A 209 7.02 17.87 3.99
C GLN A 209 5.64 17.72 4.64
N ASN A 210 5.38 16.53 5.18
CA ASN A 210 4.14 16.15 5.87
C ASN A 210 2.86 16.15 5.04
N ALA A 211 2.92 16.31 3.70
CA ALA A 211 1.74 16.01 2.89
C ALA A 211 1.40 14.51 3.00
N LYS A 212 0.12 14.14 3.09
CA LYS A 212 -0.33 12.74 3.04
C LYS A 212 -0.24 12.19 1.60
N VAL A 213 0.98 12.13 1.10
CA VAL A 213 1.35 11.56 -0.19
C VAL A 213 2.46 10.55 0.03
N VAL A 214 2.32 9.38 -0.56
CA VAL A 214 3.36 8.36 -0.58
C VAL A 214 3.53 7.85 -2.01
N VAL A 215 4.64 8.21 -2.66
CA VAL A 215 4.88 7.80 -4.07
C VAL A 215 5.58 6.44 -4.07
N GLN A 216 5.13 5.53 -4.93
CA GLN A 216 5.63 4.16 -4.96
C GLN A 216 6.08 3.70 -6.35
N SER A 217 7.01 2.75 -6.39
CA SER A 217 7.39 2.07 -7.63
C SER A 217 8.11 0.75 -7.34
N PHE A 218 8.05 -0.17 -8.30
CA PHE A 218 8.90 -1.37 -8.32
C PHE A 218 10.33 -1.07 -8.79
N GLU A 219 10.49 -0.12 -9.70
CA GLU A 219 11.80 0.26 -10.22
C GLU A 219 12.56 1.08 -9.17
N VAL A 220 13.88 0.87 -9.09
CA VAL A 220 14.70 1.51 -8.04
C VAL A 220 15.25 2.85 -8.54
N THR A 221 15.64 2.91 -9.80
CA THR A 221 16.29 4.07 -10.41
C THR A 221 15.39 5.29 -10.40
N ASN A 222 14.11 5.14 -10.74
CA ASN A 222 13.17 6.25 -10.72
C ASN A 222 12.91 6.73 -9.29
N LEU A 223 12.79 5.84 -8.30
CA LEU A 223 12.63 6.25 -6.90
C LEU A 223 13.85 7.02 -6.38
N VAL A 224 15.06 6.57 -6.70
CA VAL A 224 16.30 7.31 -6.37
C VAL A 224 16.30 8.71 -7.01
N ALA A 225 15.82 8.83 -8.26
CA ALA A 225 15.71 10.13 -8.93
C ALA A 225 14.59 11.01 -8.35
N LEU A 226 13.47 10.41 -7.98
CA LEU A 226 12.31 11.09 -7.36
C LEU A 226 12.63 11.57 -5.95
N ASN A 227 13.44 10.85 -5.18
CA ASN A 227 13.88 11.26 -3.83
C ASN A 227 14.61 12.63 -3.83
N ARG A 228 15.18 13.03 -4.97
CA ARG A 228 15.85 14.34 -5.13
C ARG A 228 14.89 15.47 -5.51
N GLN A 229 13.69 15.13 -5.98
CA GLN A 229 12.71 16.08 -6.53
C GLN A 229 11.49 16.22 -5.63
N LEU A 230 11.13 15.15 -4.92
CA LEU A 230 9.98 15.06 -4.07
C LEU A 230 10.34 15.31 -2.60
N ARG A 231 9.43 15.96 -1.88
CA ARG A 231 9.48 16.23 -0.44
C ARG A 231 8.43 15.41 0.33
N VAL A 232 7.96 14.33 -0.29
CA VAL A 232 6.96 13.39 0.23
C VAL A 232 7.60 12.02 0.43
N GLN A 233 6.94 11.13 1.18
CA GLN A 233 7.48 9.81 1.45
C GLN A 233 7.50 8.93 0.20
N LEU A 234 8.48 8.03 0.11
CA LEU A 234 8.62 7.06 -1.00
C LEU A 234 8.49 5.61 -0.51
N VAL A 235 7.91 4.73 -1.35
CA VAL A 235 7.80 3.28 -1.12
C VAL A 235 8.55 2.52 -2.20
N GLN A 236 9.51 1.69 -1.80
CA GLN A 236 10.08 0.66 -2.67
C GLN A 236 9.15 -0.57 -2.67
N LEU A 237 8.58 -0.89 -3.82
CA LEU A 237 7.78 -2.11 -4.00
C LEU A 237 8.67 -3.31 -4.33
N THR A 238 8.32 -4.49 -3.84
CA THR A 238 9.07 -5.73 -4.13
C THR A 238 8.14 -6.90 -4.40
N SER A 239 8.56 -7.81 -5.27
CA SER A 239 7.83 -9.06 -5.56
C SER A 239 8.55 -10.27 -4.97
N ALA A 240 7.84 -11.37 -4.75
CA ALA A 240 8.39 -12.62 -4.21
C ALA A 240 9.55 -13.21 -5.03
N ALA A 241 9.58 -12.92 -6.33
CA ALA A 241 10.59 -13.42 -7.25
C ALA A 241 10.90 -12.39 -8.34
N GLY A 242 12.04 -12.58 -9.02
CA GLY A 242 12.51 -11.70 -10.09
C GLY A 242 13.32 -10.50 -9.57
N ALA A 243 13.40 -9.48 -10.39
CA ALA A 243 14.16 -8.25 -10.14
C ALA A 243 13.37 -7.04 -10.63
N PRO A 244 13.65 -5.82 -10.13
CA PRO A 244 13.20 -4.58 -10.77
C PRO A 244 13.57 -4.55 -12.26
N TYR A 245 12.66 -4.10 -13.11
CA TYR A 245 12.92 -4.14 -14.56
C TYR A 245 14.06 -3.21 -14.99
N ASP A 246 14.25 -2.08 -14.30
CA ASP A 246 15.36 -1.17 -14.53
C ASP A 246 16.73 -1.79 -14.18
N PHE A 247 16.78 -2.75 -13.26
CA PHE A 247 17.98 -3.53 -12.99
C PHE A 247 18.29 -4.48 -14.15
N ILE A 248 17.26 -5.17 -14.67
CA ILE A 248 17.40 -6.06 -15.82
C ILE A 248 17.95 -5.31 -17.04
N VAL A 249 17.37 -4.15 -17.38
CA VAL A 249 17.82 -3.33 -18.53
C VAL A 249 19.26 -2.84 -18.36
N LYS A 250 19.71 -2.61 -17.12
CA LYS A 250 21.07 -2.17 -16.80
C LYS A 250 22.08 -3.31 -16.62
N GLY A 251 21.64 -4.57 -16.67
CA GLY A 251 22.48 -5.73 -16.36
C GLY A 251 22.91 -5.80 -14.89
N ASP A 252 22.14 -5.19 -13.98
CA ASP A 252 22.36 -5.31 -12.54
C ASP A 252 21.83 -6.69 -12.08
N PRO A 253 22.67 -7.53 -11.45
CA PRO A 253 22.27 -8.90 -11.09
C PRO A 253 21.36 -8.97 -9.86
N ARG A 254 21.15 -7.87 -9.14
CA ARG A 254 20.36 -7.86 -7.90
C ARG A 254 18.90 -8.19 -8.19
N THR A 255 18.33 -9.00 -7.32
CA THR A 255 16.94 -9.45 -7.32
C THR A 255 16.14 -8.76 -6.23
N TYR A 256 14.82 -8.96 -6.20
CA TYR A 256 14.02 -8.54 -5.05
C TYR A 256 14.48 -9.21 -3.74
N ALA A 257 15.04 -10.43 -3.79
CA ALA A 257 15.61 -11.09 -2.62
C ALA A 257 16.82 -10.33 -2.06
N ASP A 258 17.65 -9.77 -2.94
CA ASP A 258 18.79 -8.92 -2.53
C ASP A 258 18.31 -7.60 -1.92
N ILE A 259 17.24 -7.00 -2.48
CA ILE A 259 16.64 -5.75 -1.98
C ILE A 259 16.08 -5.93 -0.56
N ILE A 260 15.39 -7.06 -0.29
CA ILE A 260 14.81 -7.33 1.03
C ILE A 260 15.79 -7.94 2.04
N SER A 261 17.06 -8.16 1.66
CA SER A 261 18.10 -8.56 2.59
C SER A 261 18.40 -7.44 3.61
N PRO A 262 18.95 -7.73 4.79
CA PRO A 262 19.31 -6.67 5.75
C PRO A 262 20.26 -5.61 5.17
N ALA A 263 21.12 -5.95 4.23
CA ALA A 263 21.97 -4.99 3.52
C ALA A 263 21.18 -4.17 2.49
N GLY A 264 20.35 -4.83 1.70
CA GLY A 264 19.47 -4.17 0.73
C GLY A 264 18.51 -3.18 1.38
N LEU A 265 17.93 -3.51 2.53
CA LEU A 265 17.04 -2.63 3.28
C LEU A 265 17.76 -1.35 3.76
N ARG A 266 19.04 -1.45 4.15
CA ARG A 266 19.85 -0.25 4.45
C ARG A 266 20.13 0.60 3.21
N ASP A 267 20.17 0.01 2.02
CA ASP A 267 20.27 0.75 0.77
C ASP A 267 18.94 1.40 0.38
N VAL A 268 17.82 0.70 0.57
CA VAL A 268 16.45 1.22 0.38
C VAL A 268 16.23 2.45 1.26
N ALA A 269 16.63 2.39 2.54
CA ALA A 269 16.49 3.50 3.49
C ALA A 269 17.24 4.79 3.11
N LYS A 270 18.12 4.74 2.10
CA LYS A 270 18.79 5.95 1.57
C LYS A 270 17.90 6.78 0.64
N TYR A 271 16.83 6.18 0.11
CA TYR A 271 15.96 6.84 -0.87
C TYR A 271 14.46 6.60 -0.68
N ALA A 272 14.06 5.68 0.20
CA ALA A 272 12.67 5.42 0.51
C ALA A 272 12.43 5.38 2.02
N ASP A 273 11.18 5.65 2.41
CA ASP A 273 10.73 5.66 3.81
C ASP A 273 9.92 4.40 4.15
N TRP A 274 9.41 3.72 3.12
CA TRP A 274 8.60 2.51 3.22
C TRP A 274 9.13 1.40 2.31
N LEU A 275 8.93 0.16 2.76
CA LEU A 275 8.95 -1.03 1.94
C LEU A 275 7.51 -1.50 1.71
N GLY A 276 7.14 -1.75 0.47
CA GLY A 276 5.85 -2.35 0.11
C GLY A 276 6.06 -3.73 -0.50
N PRO A 277 6.23 -4.79 0.31
CA PRO A 277 6.50 -6.11 -0.22
C PRO A 277 5.22 -6.84 -0.64
N GLU A 278 5.34 -7.76 -1.60
CA GLU A 278 4.34 -8.81 -1.78
C GLU A 278 4.23 -9.62 -0.46
N LYS A 279 3.00 -9.84 0.01
CA LYS A 279 2.75 -10.33 1.37
C LYS A 279 3.43 -11.68 1.68
N SER A 280 3.64 -12.56 0.71
CA SER A 280 4.34 -13.82 0.93
C SER A 280 5.84 -13.68 1.24
N GLN A 281 6.45 -12.51 0.96
CA GLN A 281 7.81 -12.20 1.44
C GLN A 281 7.87 -12.00 2.97
N ILE A 282 6.74 -11.64 3.59
CA ILE A 282 6.62 -11.54 5.06
C ILE A 282 6.24 -12.89 5.65
N ILE A 283 5.19 -13.53 5.13
CA ILE A 283 4.76 -14.87 5.59
C ILE A 283 4.66 -15.80 4.37
N PRO A 284 5.72 -16.60 4.10
CA PRO A 284 5.73 -17.49 2.95
C PRO A 284 4.62 -18.54 3.03
N ARG A 285 4.24 -19.08 1.86
CA ARG A 285 3.32 -20.23 1.78
C ARG A 285 4.10 -21.50 1.48
N ASP A 286 3.63 -22.62 2.01
CA ASP A 286 4.09 -23.94 1.58
C ASP A 286 3.47 -24.34 0.22
N PRO A 287 3.89 -25.46 -0.41
CA PRO A 287 3.32 -25.90 -1.67
C PRO A 287 1.82 -26.23 -1.63
N ALA A 288 1.25 -26.50 -0.45
CA ALA A 288 -0.18 -26.72 -0.26
C ALA A 288 -0.96 -25.40 -0.05
N GLY A 289 -0.25 -24.27 0.04
CA GLY A 289 -0.81 -22.93 0.18
C GLY A 289 -1.04 -22.49 1.62
N PHE A 290 -0.59 -23.26 2.61
CA PHE A 290 -0.67 -22.88 4.03
C PHE A 290 0.44 -21.89 4.39
N LEU A 291 0.16 -20.98 5.32
CA LEU A 291 1.15 -20.05 5.84
C LEU A 291 2.25 -20.80 6.62
N LYS A 292 3.50 -20.43 6.35
CA LYS A 292 4.67 -20.82 7.13
C LYS A 292 4.89 -19.82 8.28
N ALA A 293 5.96 -20.03 9.04
CA ALA A 293 6.40 -19.03 10.01
C ALA A 293 6.76 -17.69 9.31
N PRO A 294 6.44 -16.54 9.92
CA PRO A 294 6.88 -15.23 9.42
C PRO A 294 8.40 -15.15 9.30
N THR A 295 8.88 -14.42 8.29
CA THR A 295 10.29 -14.07 8.13
C THR A 295 10.69 -12.94 9.08
N SER A 296 11.98 -12.61 9.13
CA SER A 296 12.47 -11.44 9.87
C SER A 296 12.25 -10.11 9.15
N LEU A 297 11.67 -10.12 7.93
CA LEU A 297 11.62 -8.98 7.03
C LEU A 297 11.07 -7.70 7.68
N VAL A 298 9.94 -7.80 8.38
CA VAL A 298 9.34 -6.63 9.05
C VAL A 298 10.29 -6.04 10.09
N SER A 299 10.86 -6.90 10.94
CA SER A 299 11.81 -6.48 11.97
C SER A 299 13.10 -5.90 11.39
N ASP A 300 13.59 -6.43 10.27
CA ASP A 300 14.82 -5.96 9.63
C ASP A 300 14.59 -4.65 8.87
N ALA A 301 13.41 -4.45 8.29
CA ALA A 301 13.00 -3.18 7.70
C ALA A 301 12.89 -2.09 8.76
N HIS A 302 12.25 -2.38 9.90
CA HIS A 302 12.18 -1.45 11.03
C HIS A 302 13.56 -1.08 11.58
N LYS A 303 14.49 -2.05 11.71
CA LYS A 303 15.89 -1.77 12.09
C LYS A 303 16.61 -0.86 11.10
N ALA A 304 16.25 -0.91 9.82
CA ALA A 304 16.77 -0.03 8.78
C ALA A 304 16.07 1.34 8.75
N GLY A 305 15.05 1.56 9.58
CA GLY A 305 14.27 2.81 9.62
C GLY A 305 13.12 2.87 8.60
N LEU A 306 12.79 1.75 7.96
CA LEU A 306 11.70 1.65 6.98
C LEU A 306 10.41 1.18 7.64
N LYS A 307 9.29 1.80 7.27
CA LYS A 307 7.96 1.27 7.56
C LYS A 307 7.58 0.19 6.54
N VAL A 308 6.62 -0.67 6.85
CA VAL A 308 6.25 -1.82 6.00
C VAL A 308 4.75 -1.81 5.68
N VAL A 309 4.42 -1.86 4.39
CA VAL A 309 3.04 -1.83 3.86
C VAL A 309 2.83 -2.93 2.80
N PRO A 310 2.56 -4.19 3.19
CA PRO A 310 2.41 -5.27 2.23
C PRO A 310 1.16 -5.15 1.36
N TYR A 311 1.23 -5.78 0.20
CA TYR A 311 0.11 -5.96 -0.74
C TYR A 311 -0.08 -7.44 -1.13
N THR A 312 -1.27 -7.90 -1.52
CA THR A 312 -2.58 -7.25 -1.40
C THR A 312 -3.53 -8.16 -0.62
N PHE A 313 -4.30 -7.56 0.29
CA PHE A 313 -5.32 -8.27 1.07
C PHE A 313 -6.66 -8.23 0.35
N ARG A 314 -7.25 -9.41 0.18
CA ARG A 314 -8.43 -9.66 -0.65
C ARG A 314 -9.28 -10.73 0.03
N ASN A 315 -10.60 -10.55 0.05
CA ASN A 315 -11.47 -11.45 0.79
C ASN A 315 -11.72 -12.79 0.09
N GLU A 316 -11.54 -12.85 -1.22
CA GLU A 316 -11.88 -14.03 -2.02
C GLU A 316 -10.92 -15.21 -1.75
N ASN A 317 -11.46 -16.42 -1.62
CA ASN A 317 -10.73 -17.67 -1.36
C ASN A 317 -9.55 -17.88 -2.33
N ASN A 318 -9.70 -17.43 -3.58
CA ASN A 318 -8.65 -17.45 -4.60
C ASN A 318 -7.33 -16.80 -4.14
N PHE A 319 -7.40 -15.74 -3.33
CA PHE A 319 -6.24 -14.95 -2.91
C PHE A 319 -5.77 -15.27 -1.49
N LEU A 320 -6.62 -15.94 -0.71
CA LEU A 320 -6.31 -16.31 0.66
C LEU A 320 -5.36 -17.52 0.73
N PRO A 321 -4.50 -17.58 1.76
CA PRO A 321 -3.82 -18.81 2.17
C PRO A 321 -4.85 -19.91 2.49
N ALA A 322 -4.44 -21.16 2.36
CA ALA A 322 -5.31 -22.31 2.62
C ALA A 322 -5.91 -22.30 4.03
N ASP A 323 -5.18 -21.76 5.02
CA ASP A 323 -5.61 -21.56 6.41
C ASP A 323 -6.93 -20.80 6.54
N PHE A 324 -7.21 -19.90 5.60
CA PHE A 324 -8.29 -18.93 5.69
C PHE A 324 -9.35 -19.13 4.61
N ARG A 325 -9.26 -20.19 3.81
CA ARG A 325 -10.31 -20.49 2.82
C ARG A 325 -11.53 -21.09 3.52
N SER A 326 -12.70 -20.54 3.23
CA SER A 326 -13.98 -21.06 3.75
C SER A 326 -14.55 -22.20 2.91
N SER A 327 -14.16 -22.28 1.64
CA SER A 327 -14.61 -23.27 0.68
C SER A 327 -13.60 -23.44 -0.46
N THR A 328 -13.87 -24.36 -1.38
CA THR A 328 -13.11 -24.52 -2.62
C THR A 328 -13.57 -23.58 -3.74
N VAL A 329 -14.64 -22.80 -3.53
CA VAL A 329 -15.18 -21.87 -4.54
C VAL A 329 -14.31 -20.61 -4.54
N PRO A 330 -13.58 -20.31 -5.65
CA PRO A 330 -12.58 -19.23 -5.65
C PRO A 330 -13.15 -17.83 -5.36
N ALA A 331 -14.39 -17.56 -5.78
CA ALA A 331 -15.06 -16.27 -5.66
C ALA A 331 -15.72 -16.02 -4.29
N GLU A 332 -15.92 -17.07 -3.48
CA GLU A 332 -16.50 -16.91 -2.15
C GLU A 332 -15.51 -16.25 -1.19
N TYR A 333 -16.03 -15.52 -0.20
CA TYR A 333 -15.19 -14.88 0.80
C TYR A 333 -14.78 -15.90 1.87
N GLY A 334 -13.49 -15.91 2.19
CA GLY A 334 -12.93 -16.70 3.29
C GLY A 334 -12.82 -15.92 4.60
N ASN A 335 -12.04 -16.46 5.53
CA ASN A 335 -11.69 -15.81 6.79
C ASN A 335 -10.61 -14.73 6.59
N ALA A 336 -10.95 -13.66 5.90
CA ALA A 336 -10.04 -12.54 5.64
C ALA A 336 -9.55 -11.87 6.94
N PHE A 337 -10.40 -11.81 7.97
CA PHE A 337 -10.02 -11.28 9.29
C PHE A 337 -8.86 -12.05 9.91
N GLY A 338 -8.87 -13.38 9.82
CA GLY A 338 -7.76 -14.22 10.27
C GLY A 338 -6.44 -13.92 9.54
N GLU A 339 -6.49 -13.63 8.23
CA GLU A 339 -5.31 -13.18 7.47
C GLU A 339 -4.82 -11.83 8.00
N PHE A 340 -5.70 -10.83 8.13
CA PHE A 340 -5.33 -9.52 8.67
C PHE A 340 -4.72 -9.61 10.07
N GLU A 341 -5.31 -10.38 10.98
CA GLU A 341 -4.79 -10.59 12.33
C GLU A 341 -3.36 -11.15 12.29
N LYS A 342 -3.09 -12.13 11.42
CA LYS A 342 -1.76 -12.72 11.27
C LYS A 342 -0.73 -11.73 10.76
N TYR A 343 -1.06 -10.92 9.76
CA TYR A 343 -0.13 -9.93 9.26
C TYR A 343 0.03 -8.75 10.20
N PHE A 344 -1.03 -8.25 10.83
CA PHE A 344 -0.91 -7.20 11.85
C PHE A 344 -0.08 -7.67 13.05
N ALA A 345 -0.12 -8.95 13.43
CA ALA A 345 0.73 -9.50 14.48
C ALA A 345 2.24 -9.46 14.15
N THR A 346 2.62 -9.36 12.87
CA THR A 346 4.03 -9.19 12.47
C THR A 346 4.56 -7.77 12.69
N GLY A 347 3.68 -6.80 12.95
CA GLY A 347 4.05 -5.41 13.19
C GLY A 347 4.04 -4.52 11.95
N VAL A 348 3.41 -4.93 10.84
CA VAL A 348 3.28 -4.08 9.64
C VAL A 348 2.61 -2.74 9.96
N ASP A 349 3.10 -1.67 9.34
CA ASP A 349 2.68 -0.29 9.57
C ASP A 349 1.46 0.11 8.73
N GLY A 350 1.11 -0.70 7.72
CA GLY A 350 -0.09 -0.54 6.92
C GLY A 350 -0.35 -1.72 6.02
N VAL A 351 -1.45 -1.71 5.27
CA VAL A 351 -1.79 -2.74 4.28
C VAL A 351 -2.48 -2.14 3.07
N PHE A 352 -2.16 -2.65 1.88
CA PHE A 352 -2.95 -2.45 0.66
C PHE A 352 -4.07 -3.49 0.59
N THR A 353 -5.32 -3.05 0.43
CA THR A 353 -6.47 -3.95 0.35
C THR A 353 -7.48 -3.55 -0.72
N ASP A 354 -8.06 -4.56 -1.37
CA ASP A 354 -9.19 -4.36 -2.29
C ASP A 354 -10.52 -4.21 -1.52
N ASN A 355 -10.60 -4.73 -0.28
CA ASN A 355 -11.77 -4.74 0.59
C ASN A 355 -11.55 -3.82 1.80
N THR A 356 -11.62 -2.50 1.55
CA THR A 356 -11.26 -1.47 2.54
C THR A 356 -11.97 -1.60 3.89
N ASP A 357 -13.27 -1.84 3.87
CA ASP A 357 -14.09 -2.04 5.06
C ASP A 357 -13.58 -3.18 5.95
N THR A 358 -13.17 -4.29 5.34
CA THR A 358 -12.67 -5.47 6.06
C THR A 358 -11.36 -5.15 6.78
N ALA A 359 -10.42 -4.46 6.12
CA ALA A 359 -9.17 -4.06 6.77
C ALA A 359 -9.38 -3.01 7.86
N VAL A 360 -10.31 -2.06 7.65
CA VAL A 360 -10.67 -1.05 8.66
C VAL A 360 -11.25 -1.70 9.90
N GLU A 361 -12.11 -2.71 9.74
CA GLU A 361 -12.70 -3.45 10.85
C GLU A 361 -11.67 -4.35 11.54
N ALA A 362 -10.87 -5.12 10.78
CA ALA A 362 -9.80 -5.95 11.33
C ALA A 362 -8.81 -5.16 12.20
N ARG A 363 -8.54 -3.91 11.80
CA ARG A 363 -7.67 -2.99 12.52
C ARG A 363 -8.24 -2.51 13.86
N LYS A 364 -9.57 -2.46 14.04
CA LYS A 364 -10.20 -2.07 15.32
C LYS A 364 -9.96 -3.11 16.40
N ASN A 365 -9.89 -4.39 16.04
CA ASN A 365 -9.69 -5.50 16.98
C ASN A 365 -8.28 -5.53 17.62
N LYS A 366 -7.39 -4.59 17.26
CA LYS A 366 -6.10 -4.36 17.91
C LYS A 366 -6.12 -3.25 18.98
N GLN A 367 -7.22 -2.49 19.09
CA GLN A 367 -7.37 -1.40 20.06
C GLN A 367 -7.89 -1.87 21.41
#